data_AF-A0A4Y1Z784-F1
#
_entry.id   AF-A0A4Y1Z784-F1
#
_cell.length_a   1.000
_cell.length_b   1.000
_cell.length_c   1.000
_cell.angle_alpha   90.00
_cell.angle_beta   90.00
_cell.angle_gamma   90.00
#
_symmetry.space_group_name_H-M   'P 1'
#
loop_
_entity.id
_entity.type
_entity.pdbx_description
1 polymer ?
#
loop_
_entity_poly.entity_id
_entity_poly.type
_entity_poly.pdbx_seq_one_letter_code
_entity_poly.pdbx_strand_id
1 'polypeptide(L)'
;MMAERERRQEQKRVNEVVDVITEKIEKITGKKGEVRKGIVDLRKTFWDDVTVNLDENDDVYETQASIKQQAELLSERERRHGQMTKELKTLFRLQETPYFGRIDFREEYEDQVEPLYIGIGSLMDSRNEDFLIYDWRAPISSMYYDYAPGPAKYSSLDGEVEGSMTLKRQFMIRDGQIKGMFDTGLTIGDSLLQAVLSGKASTHMKSIVATIQREQNQIIRNEKDRYLIVQGAAGSGKTSAALQRVAFCCTAIGKRCVRITCCSFRRIRSSLALFPQYCRSLVRKCCSDHI
;
A
#
# COMPACT_ATOMS: atom_id res chain seq x y z
N MET A 1 9.68 -28.57 19.48
CA MET A 1 8.25 -28.90 19.37
C MET A 1 7.34 -27.68 19.31
N MET A 2 7.54 -26.63 20.14
CA MET A 2 6.70 -25.41 20.09
C MET A 2 6.79 -24.62 18.77
N ALA A 3 8.00 -24.40 18.24
CA ALA A 3 8.19 -23.66 16.98
C ALA A 3 7.49 -24.29 15.77
N GLU A 4 7.41 -25.62 15.70
CA GLU A 4 6.72 -26.33 14.62
C GLU A 4 5.19 -26.21 14.75
N ARG A 5 4.67 -26.20 15.99
CA ARG A 5 3.24 -25.97 16.25
C ARG A 5 2.83 -24.56 15.86
N GLU A 6 3.62 -23.55 16.21
CA GLU A 6 3.38 -22.16 15.81
C GLU A 6 3.43 -22.01 14.29
N ARG A 7 4.46 -22.57 13.63
CA ARG A 7 4.55 -22.55 12.17
C ARG A 7 3.32 -23.17 11.51
N ARG A 8 2.80 -24.28 12.04
CA ARG A 8 1.59 -24.92 11.53
C ARG A 8 0.34 -24.07 11.73
N GLN A 9 0.23 -23.37 12.86
CA GLN A 9 -0.87 -22.42 13.12
C GLN A 9 -0.81 -21.23 12.16
N GLU A 10 0.37 -20.63 11.97
CA GLU A 10 0.57 -19.53 11.04
C GLU A 10 0.29 -19.98 9.60
N GLN A 11 0.75 -21.17 9.20
CA GLN A 11 0.46 -21.70 7.87
C GLN A 11 -1.05 -21.94 7.67
N LYS A 12 -1.77 -22.39 8.70
CA LYS A 12 -3.23 -22.52 8.64
C LYS A 12 -3.89 -21.15 8.40
N ARG A 13 -3.46 -20.11 9.12
CA ARG A 13 -3.95 -18.74 8.92
C ARG A 13 -3.63 -18.22 7.51
N VAL A 14 -2.43 -18.47 7.00
CA VAL A 14 -2.08 -18.09 5.61
C VAL A 14 -3.05 -18.74 4.62
N ASN A 15 -3.38 -20.03 4.79
CA ASN A 15 -4.34 -20.70 3.93
C ASN A 15 -5.73 -20.05 4.02
N GLU A 16 -6.24 -19.80 5.24
CA GLU A 16 -7.53 -19.13 5.46
C GLU A 16 -7.57 -17.74 4.78
N VAL A 17 -6.48 -16.98 4.87
CA VAL A 17 -6.35 -15.66 4.23
C VAL A 17 -6.32 -15.78 2.70
N VAL A 18 -5.59 -16.76 2.16
CA VAL A 18 -5.52 -17.02 0.71
C VAL A 18 -6.89 -17.45 0.16
N ASP A 19 -7.67 -18.22 0.93
CA ASP A 19 -9.02 -18.61 0.56
C ASP A 19 -9.94 -17.38 0.47
N VAL A 20 -9.91 -16.49 1.45
CA VAL A 20 -10.66 -15.21 1.44
C VAL A 20 -10.23 -14.32 0.27
N ILE A 21 -8.93 -14.24 -0.04
CA ILE A 21 -8.43 -13.49 -1.20
C ILE A 21 -8.99 -14.08 -2.50
N THR A 22 -8.99 -15.41 -2.62
CA THR A 22 -9.46 -16.12 -3.81
C THR A 22 -10.95 -15.88 -4.04
N GLU A 23 -11.78 -15.98 -3.00
CA GLU A 23 -13.21 -15.65 -3.07
C GLU A 23 -13.44 -14.19 -3.51
N LYS A 24 -12.68 -13.23 -2.96
CA LYS A 24 -12.77 -11.82 -3.36
C LYS A 24 -12.36 -11.59 -4.81
N ILE A 25 -11.31 -12.27 -5.28
CA ILE A 25 -10.86 -12.22 -6.68
C ILE A 25 -11.99 -12.69 -7.61
N GLU A 26 -12.62 -13.83 -7.31
CA GLU A 26 -13.72 -14.36 -8.13
C GLU A 26 -14.90 -13.39 -8.19
N LYS A 27 -15.32 -12.88 -7.03
CA LYS A 27 -16.43 -11.92 -6.91
C LYS A 27 -16.18 -10.62 -7.69
N ILE A 28 -14.98 -10.05 -7.58
CA ILE A 28 -14.64 -8.81 -8.30
C ILE A 28 -14.44 -9.08 -9.80
N THR A 29 -13.89 -10.23 -10.17
CA THR A 29 -13.72 -10.61 -11.57
C THR A 29 -15.06 -10.76 -12.29
N GLY A 30 -16.06 -11.38 -11.63
CA GLY A 30 -17.43 -11.46 -12.15
C GLY A 30 -18.04 -10.07 -12.39
N LYS A 31 -18.03 -9.22 -11.35
CA LYS A 31 -18.55 -7.83 -11.43
C LYS A 31 -17.82 -6.99 -12.47
N LYS A 32 -16.50 -7.13 -12.59
CA LYS A 32 -15.70 -6.43 -13.60
C LYS A 32 -16.14 -6.82 -15.02
N GLY A 33 -16.46 -8.09 -15.25
CA GLY A 33 -16.99 -8.58 -16.52
C GLY A 33 -18.32 -7.91 -16.89
N GLU A 34 -19.24 -7.81 -15.93
CA GLU A 34 -20.53 -7.13 -16.11
C GLU A 34 -20.36 -5.64 -16.42
N VAL A 35 -19.55 -4.92 -15.64
CA VAL A 35 -19.29 -3.49 -15.88
C VAL A 35 -18.61 -3.28 -17.23
N ARG A 36 -17.68 -4.15 -17.64
CA ARG A 36 -17.06 -4.09 -18.96
C ARG A 36 -18.09 -4.25 -20.07
N LYS A 37 -19.01 -5.23 -19.96
CA LYS A 37 -20.11 -5.38 -20.93
C LYS A 37 -20.96 -4.12 -21.00
N GLY A 38 -21.36 -3.58 -19.84
CA GLY A 38 -22.13 -2.34 -19.76
C GLY A 38 -21.43 -1.11 -20.35
N ILE A 39 -20.09 -1.03 -20.32
CA ILE A 39 -19.34 0.03 -21.03
C ILE A 39 -19.40 -0.17 -22.54
N VAL A 40 -19.24 -1.41 -23.01
CA VAL A 40 -19.32 -1.73 -24.45
C VAL A 40 -20.71 -1.45 -25.00
N ASP A 41 -21.76 -1.84 -24.27
CA ASP A 41 -23.14 -1.61 -24.69
C ASP A 41 -23.46 -0.11 -24.69
N LEU A 42 -23.06 0.63 -23.65
CA LEU A 42 -23.27 2.08 -23.59
C LEU A 42 -22.56 2.82 -24.74
N ARG A 43 -21.36 2.39 -25.15
CA ARG A 43 -20.67 2.95 -26.32
C ARG A 43 -21.36 2.67 -27.65
N LYS A 44 -22.08 1.56 -27.78
CA LYS A 44 -22.87 1.26 -28.99
C LYS A 44 -24.09 2.18 -29.03
N THR A 45 -24.87 2.17 -27.96
CA THR A 45 -26.10 2.98 -27.84
C THR A 45 -25.82 4.48 -27.90
N PHE A 46 -24.65 4.95 -27.45
CA PHE A 46 -24.25 6.37 -27.54
C PHE A 46 -24.35 6.92 -28.98
N TRP A 47 -23.98 6.14 -29.99
CA TRP A 47 -24.08 6.57 -31.39
C TRP A 47 -25.47 6.38 -31.99
N ASP A 48 -26.30 5.52 -31.38
CA ASP A 48 -27.67 5.25 -31.83
C ASP A 48 -28.67 6.26 -31.23
N ASP A 49 -28.48 6.70 -29.98
CA ASP A 49 -29.39 7.61 -29.25
C ASP A 49 -29.09 9.10 -29.47
N VAL A 50 -27.86 9.46 -29.85
CA VAL A 50 -27.51 10.86 -30.11
C VAL A 50 -27.96 11.24 -31.52
N THR A 51 -29.25 11.58 -31.66
CA THR A 51 -29.74 12.33 -32.82
C THR A 51 -29.21 13.76 -32.73
N VAL A 52 -28.14 14.04 -33.46
CA VAL A 52 -27.56 15.39 -33.53
C VAL A 52 -28.47 16.29 -34.37
N ASN A 53 -29.42 16.97 -33.73
CA ASN A 53 -30.19 18.04 -34.37
C ASN A 53 -29.51 19.39 -34.07
N LEU A 54 -29.15 20.12 -35.12
CA LEU A 54 -28.46 21.42 -35.05
C LEU A 54 -29.27 22.56 -35.69
N ASP A 55 -30.56 22.31 -35.96
CA ASP A 55 -31.38 23.20 -36.79
C ASP A 55 -31.93 24.40 -36.01
N GLU A 56 -32.30 24.21 -34.74
CA GLU A 56 -32.76 25.28 -33.85
C GLU A 56 -31.87 25.43 -32.60
N ASN A 57 -31.78 26.63 -32.04
CA ASN A 57 -30.96 26.88 -30.85
C ASN A 57 -31.38 26.02 -29.64
N ASP A 58 -32.68 25.74 -29.48
CA ASP A 58 -33.20 24.92 -28.39
C ASP A 58 -32.80 23.44 -28.55
N ASP A 59 -32.83 22.91 -29.77
CA ASP A 59 -32.38 21.54 -30.10
C ASP A 59 -30.88 21.32 -29.81
N VAL A 60 -30.07 22.36 -30.01
CA VAL A 60 -28.63 22.34 -29.71
C VAL A 60 -28.40 22.21 -28.20
N TYR A 61 -29.18 22.91 -27.37
CA TYR A 61 -29.07 22.81 -25.91
C TYR A 61 -29.52 21.44 -25.39
N GLU A 62 -30.61 20.88 -25.94
CA GLU A 62 -31.07 19.53 -25.60
C GLU A 62 -30.06 18.45 -26.00
N THR A 63 -29.49 18.56 -27.22
CA THR A 63 -28.42 17.67 -27.71
C THR A 63 -27.15 17.78 -26.86
N GLN A 64 -26.76 19.00 -26.46
CA GLN A 64 -25.60 19.20 -25.61
C GLN A 64 -25.81 18.59 -24.21
N ALA A 65 -27.01 18.76 -23.64
CA ALA A 65 -27.34 18.23 -22.33
C ALA A 65 -27.35 16.69 -22.33
N SER A 66 -27.94 16.06 -23.34
CA SER A 66 -28.01 14.60 -23.46
C SER A 66 -26.62 13.98 -23.67
N ILE A 67 -25.78 14.55 -24.54
CA ILE A 67 -24.39 14.13 -24.75
C ILE A 67 -23.60 14.23 -23.43
N LYS A 68 -23.75 15.34 -22.71
CA LYS A 68 -23.06 15.56 -21.44
C LYS A 68 -23.46 14.49 -20.41
N GLN A 69 -24.76 14.23 -20.26
CA GLN A 69 -25.27 13.22 -19.34
C GLN A 69 -24.73 11.82 -19.67
N GLN A 70 -24.73 11.42 -20.94
CA GLN A 70 -24.19 10.11 -21.33
C GLN A 70 -22.66 10.02 -21.14
N ALA A 71 -21.92 11.09 -21.42
CA ALA A 71 -20.49 11.17 -21.19
C ALA A 71 -20.12 11.06 -19.70
N GLU A 72 -20.90 11.68 -18.81
CA GLU A 72 -20.72 11.56 -17.36
C GLU A 72 -20.93 10.11 -16.88
N LEU A 73 -22.00 9.46 -17.34
CA LEU A 73 -22.27 8.04 -17.02
C LEU A 73 -21.16 7.11 -17.51
N LEU A 74 -20.66 7.33 -18.73
CA LEU A 74 -19.52 6.58 -19.29
C LEU A 74 -18.27 6.77 -18.43
N SER A 75 -17.91 8.01 -18.12
CA SER A 75 -16.75 8.35 -17.29
C SER A 75 -16.81 7.68 -15.92
N GLU A 76 -17.99 7.68 -15.29
CA GLU A 76 -18.19 7.04 -14.00
C GLU A 76 -17.99 5.51 -14.08
N ARG A 77 -18.57 4.85 -15.09
CA ARG A 77 -18.38 3.40 -15.32
C ARG A 77 -16.93 3.05 -15.61
N GLU A 78 -16.24 3.84 -16.43
CA GLU A 78 -14.82 3.64 -16.72
C GLU A 78 -13.96 3.80 -15.47
N ARG A 79 -14.24 4.79 -14.63
CA ARG A 79 -13.57 4.98 -13.34
C ARG A 79 -13.76 3.77 -12.42
N ARG A 80 -14.99 3.28 -12.28
CA ARG A 80 -15.28 2.06 -11.49
C ARG A 80 -14.54 0.84 -12.04
N HIS A 81 -14.53 0.65 -13.36
CA HIS A 81 -13.78 -0.43 -14.02
C HIS A 81 -12.25 -0.33 -13.77
N GLY A 82 -11.72 0.91 -13.82
CA GLY A 82 -10.33 1.20 -13.49
C GLY A 82 -9.99 0.86 -12.04
N GLN A 83 -10.84 1.23 -11.09
CA GLN A 83 -10.68 0.93 -9.66
C GLN A 83 -10.69 -0.59 -9.41
N MET A 84 -11.67 -1.33 -9.94
CA MET A 84 -11.71 -2.80 -9.81
C MET A 84 -10.46 -3.47 -10.41
N THR A 85 -9.91 -2.91 -11.50
CA THR A 85 -8.67 -3.43 -12.09
C THR A 85 -7.46 -3.18 -11.20
N LYS A 86 -7.36 -1.99 -10.58
CA LYS A 86 -6.32 -1.68 -9.58
C LYS A 86 -6.44 -2.63 -8.37
N GLU A 87 -7.65 -2.85 -7.88
CA GLU A 87 -7.95 -3.72 -6.73
C GLU A 87 -7.58 -5.19 -7.00
N LEU A 88 -8.01 -5.76 -8.13
CA LEU A 88 -7.64 -7.13 -8.53
C LEU A 88 -6.12 -7.31 -8.59
N LYS A 89 -5.40 -6.32 -9.12
CA LYS A 89 -3.93 -6.37 -9.18
C LYS A 89 -3.30 -6.42 -7.78
N THR A 90 -3.89 -5.73 -6.82
CA THR A 90 -3.45 -5.78 -5.42
C THR A 90 -3.77 -7.15 -4.81
N LEU A 91 -4.97 -7.69 -5.03
CA LEU A 91 -5.37 -9.00 -4.52
C LEU A 91 -4.49 -10.14 -5.07
N PHE A 92 -4.14 -10.14 -6.36
CA PHE A 92 -3.22 -11.13 -6.91
C PHE A 92 -1.84 -11.09 -6.24
N ARG A 93 -1.33 -9.90 -5.93
CA ARG A 93 -0.05 -9.76 -5.19
C ARG A 93 -0.18 -10.22 -3.74
N LEU A 94 -1.30 -9.93 -3.10
CA LEU A 94 -1.60 -10.43 -1.76
C LEU A 94 -1.77 -11.95 -1.75
N GLN A 95 -2.27 -12.57 -2.82
CA GLN A 95 -2.39 -14.03 -2.90
C GLN A 95 -1.02 -14.72 -2.85
N GLU A 96 -0.02 -14.18 -3.57
CA GLU A 96 1.36 -14.69 -3.54
C GLU A 96 2.02 -14.46 -2.17
N THR A 97 1.90 -13.23 -1.66
CA THR A 97 2.51 -12.79 -0.40
C THR A 97 1.51 -11.93 0.42
N PRO A 98 0.66 -12.55 1.26
CA PRO A 98 -0.41 -11.82 1.94
C PRO A 98 0.13 -10.77 2.91
N TYR A 99 1.03 -11.19 3.79
CA TYR A 99 1.67 -10.33 4.77
C TYR A 99 3.13 -10.73 4.96
N PHE A 100 3.96 -9.79 5.40
CA PHE A 100 5.39 -10.01 5.65
C PHE A 100 5.76 -9.85 7.12
N GLY A 101 4.88 -9.28 7.94
CA GLY A 101 5.15 -9.04 9.36
C GLY A 101 3.91 -9.26 10.21
N ARG A 102 4.15 -9.60 11.48
CA ARG A 102 3.16 -9.63 12.54
C ARG A 102 3.70 -8.89 13.76
N ILE A 103 2.85 -8.11 14.41
CA ILE A 103 3.12 -7.54 15.72
C ILE A 103 1.98 -7.91 16.65
N ASP A 104 2.30 -8.24 17.89
CA ASP A 104 1.31 -8.44 18.92
C ASP A 104 1.37 -7.22 19.83
N PHE A 105 0.34 -6.38 19.76
CA PHE A 105 0.27 -5.11 20.45
C PHE A 105 -0.82 -5.15 21.52
N ARG A 106 -0.51 -4.63 22.70
CA ARG A 106 -1.46 -4.45 23.79
C ARG A 106 -1.58 -2.95 24.06
N GLU A 107 -2.76 -2.40 23.88
CA GLU A 107 -3.05 -1.01 24.25
C GLU A 107 -3.04 -0.83 25.77
N GLU A 108 -2.67 0.35 26.25
CA GLU A 108 -2.56 0.61 27.70
C GLU A 108 -3.88 0.45 28.45
N TYR A 109 -5.01 0.72 27.78
CA TYR A 109 -6.36 0.65 28.35
C TYR A 109 -7.09 -0.67 28.06
N GLU A 110 -6.40 -1.64 27.44
CA GLU A 110 -6.98 -2.91 27.02
C GLU A 110 -6.16 -4.11 27.51
N ASP A 111 -6.84 -5.09 28.10
CA ASP A 111 -6.16 -6.26 28.66
C ASP A 111 -5.76 -7.30 27.59
N GLN A 112 -6.34 -7.19 26.39
CA GLN A 112 -6.13 -8.15 25.31
C GLN A 112 -4.95 -7.77 24.42
N VAL A 113 -4.23 -8.79 23.98
CA VAL A 113 -3.14 -8.64 23.02
C VAL A 113 -3.71 -8.85 21.63
N GLU A 114 -3.69 -7.81 20.81
CA GLU A 114 -4.17 -7.86 19.44
C GLU A 114 -3.04 -8.24 18.47
N PRO A 115 -3.22 -9.28 17.64
CA PRO A 115 -2.25 -9.65 16.62
C PRO A 115 -2.51 -8.87 15.32
N LEU A 116 -1.64 -7.92 14.99
CA LEU A 116 -1.70 -7.17 13.75
C LEU A 116 -0.78 -7.77 12.69
N TYR A 117 -1.36 -8.11 11.54
CA TYR A 117 -0.64 -8.61 10.36
C TYR A 117 -0.46 -7.49 9.36
N ILE A 118 0.77 -7.31 8.87
CA ILE A 118 1.15 -6.18 8.02
C ILE A 118 1.55 -6.68 6.64
N GLY A 119 0.86 -6.15 5.63
CA GLY A 119 1.05 -6.51 4.23
C GLY A 119 1.21 -5.30 3.32
N ILE A 120 1.34 -5.59 2.02
CA ILE A 120 1.52 -4.57 0.98
C ILE A 120 0.23 -3.77 0.66
N GLY A 121 -0.90 -4.24 1.17
CA GLY A 121 -2.22 -3.64 1.05
C GLY A 121 -3.14 -4.18 2.15
N SER A 122 -4.29 -3.53 2.33
CA SER A 122 -5.28 -3.99 3.29
C SER A 122 -6.12 -5.14 2.74
N LEU A 123 -6.49 -6.05 3.64
CA LEU A 123 -7.46 -7.10 3.37
C LEU A 123 -8.41 -7.17 4.55
N MET A 124 -9.69 -6.98 4.28
CA MET A 124 -10.76 -7.27 5.23
C MET A 124 -11.27 -8.69 5.04
N ASP A 125 -11.97 -9.22 6.03
CA ASP A 125 -12.63 -10.52 5.96
C ASP A 125 -13.76 -10.55 4.90
N SER A 126 -14.44 -11.70 4.79
CA SER A 126 -15.55 -11.89 3.85
C SER A 126 -16.73 -10.95 4.09
N ARG A 127 -16.97 -10.54 5.35
CA ARG A 127 -18.06 -9.64 5.76
C ARG A 127 -17.67 -8.16 5.73
N ASN A 128 -16.38 -7.86 5.61
CA ASN A 128 -15.78 -6.53 5.73
C ASN A 128 -16.00 -5.89 7.11
N GLU A 129 -15.99 -6.71 8.15
CA GLU A 129 -16.09 -6.29 9.55
C GLU A 129 -14.68 -6.11 10.12
N ASP A 130 -13.79 -7.07 9.87
CA ASP A 130 -12.46 -7.11 10.48
C ASP A 130 -11.33 -7.05 9.47
N PHE A 131 -10.23 -6.38 9.84
CA PHE A 131 -9.00 -6.37 9.06
C PHE A 131 -8.17 -7.65 9.31
N LEU A 132 -8.08 -8.51 8.30
CA LEU A 132 -7.17 -9.66 8.33
C LEU A 132 -5.72 -9.24 8.11
N ILE A 133 -5.52 -8.20 7.29
CA ILE A 133 -4.22 -7.63 6.94
C ILE A 133 -4.33 -6.10 6.91
N TYR A 134 -3.42 -5.43 7.60
CA TYR A 134 -3.25 -3.99 7.58
C TYR A 134 -2.24 -3.58 6.50
N ASP A 135 -2.53 -2.46 5.82
CA ASP A 135 -1.58 -1.85 4.90
C ASP A 135 -0.38 -1.31 5.70
N TRP A 136 0.84 -1.58 5.24
CA TRP A 136 2.08 -1.06 5.83
C TRP A 136 2.14 0.47 5.93
N ARG A 137 1.33 1.20 5.16
CA ARG A 137 1.20 2.66 5.19
C ARG A 137 0.24 3.16 6.27
N ALA A 138 -0.60 2.30 6.84
CA ALA A 138 -1.52 2.70 7.90
C ALA A 138 -0.73 3.25 9.10
N PRO A 139 -1.26 4.25 9.83
CA PRO A 139 -0.59 4.80 11.00
C PRO A 139 -0.26 3.74 12.05
N ILE A 140 -1.17 2.79 12.30
CA ILE A 140 -0.96 1.66 13.22
C ILE A 140 0.23 0.76 12.80
N SER A 141 0.47 0.63 11.50
CA SER A 141 1.59 -0.14 10.94
C SER A 141 2.94 0.56 11.09
N SER A 142 2.99 1.83 11.51
CA SER A 142 4.28 2.51 11.80
C SER A 142 5.03 1.82 12.93
N MET A 143 4.29 1.23 13.89
CA MET A 143 4.87 0.56 15.05
C MET A 143 5.87 -0.53 14.66
N TYR A 144 5.58 -1.26 13.59
CA TYR A 144 6.46 -2.32 13.08
C TYR A 144 7.83 -1.81 12.67
N TYR A 145 7.95 -0.56 12.24
CA TYR A 145 9.23 0.00 11.79
C TYR A 145 9.90 0.86 12.86
N ASP A 146 9.10 1.57 13.65
CA ASP A 146 9.59 2.59 14.55
C ASP A 146 9.99 2.02 15.93
N TYR A 147 9.45 0.85 16.30
CA TYR A 147 9.68 0.25 17.61
C TYR A 147 10.21 -1.20 17.52
N ALA A 148 10.98 -1.57 18.54
CA ALA A 148 11.31 -2.95 18.88
C ALA A 148 10.28 -3.46 19.91
N PRO A 149 10.21 -4.78 20.20
CA PRO A 149 9.37 -5.28 21.29
C PRO A 149 9.61 -4.48 22.59
N GLY A 150 8.54 -4.05 23.25
CA GLY A 150 8.55 -3.07 24.34
C GLY A 150 7.53 -1.94 24.14
N PRO A 151 7.67 -0.82 24.88
CA PRO A 151 6.74 0.31 24.79
C PRO A 151 6.71 0.89 23.37
N ALA A 152 5.52 1.01 22.82
CA ALA A 152 5.29 1.51 21.46
C ALA A 152 4.04 2.39 21.42
N LYS A 153 4.00 3.28 20.42
CA LYS A 153 2.85 4.13 20.19
C LYS A 153 2.65 4.45 18.72
N TYR A 154 1.40 4.73 18.34
CA TYR A 154 1.05 5.17 17.00
C TYR A 154 0.07 6.33 17.04
N SER A 155 -0.01 7.05 15.92
CA SER A 155 -0.95 8.17 15.78
C SER A 155 -2.26 7.66 15.18
N SER A 156 -3.37 7.92 15.86
CA SER A 156 -4.72 7.74 15.35
C SER A 156 -5.39 9.10 15.08
N LEU A 157 -6.57 9.08 14.47
CA LEU A 157 -7.39 10.28 14.26
C LEU A 157 -7.81 10.95 15.59
N ASP A 158 -7.99 10.15 16.64
CA ASP A 158 -8.47 10.57 17.95
C ASP A 158 -7.33 10.92 18.94
N GLY A 159 -6.06 10.72 18.57
CA GLY A 159 -4.91 10.98 19.44
C GLY A 159 -3.73 10.03 19.22
N GLU A 160 -2.68 10.17 20.04
CA GLU A 160 -1.64 9.14 20.14
C GLU A 160 -2.17 7.99 21.01
N VAL A 161 -2.06 6.76 20.50
CA VAL A 161 -2.40 5.53 21.23
C VAL A 161 -1.10 4.91 21.71
N GLU A 162 -0.98 4.71 23.02
CA GLU A 162 0.19 4.13 23.69
C GLU A 162 -0.09 2.69 24.13
N GLY A 163 0.95 1.85 24.13
CA GLY A 163 0.84 0.46 24.51
C GLY A 163 2.18 -0.27 24.50
N SER A 164 2.13 -1.60 24.53
CA SER A 164 3.31 -2.46 24.57
C SER A 164 3.26 -3.53 23.49
N MET A 165 4.33 -3.63 22.70
CA MET A 165 4.53 -4.65 21.69
C MET A 165 5.19 -5.89 22.33
N THR A 166 4.46 -6.99 22.40
CA THR A 166 4.92 -8.24 23.03
C THR A 166 5.72 -9.11 22.05
N LEU A 167 5.24 -9.22 20.82
CA LEU A 167 5.86 -10.02 19.77
C LEU A 167 6.04 -9.18 18.51
N LYS A 168 7.17 -9.38 17.84
CA LYS A 168 7.41 -8.88 16.49
C LYS A 168 7.97 -10.01 15.66
N ARG A 169 7.29 -10.38 14.58
CA ARG A 169 7.63 -11.54 13.75
C ARG A 169 7.68 -11.14 12.29
N GLN A 170 8.62 -11.70 11.57
CA GLN A 170 8.80 -11.53 10.13
C GLN A 170 8.56 -12.86 9.42
N PHE A 171 7.85 -12.80 8.30
CA PHE A 171 7.54 -13.95 7.46
C PHE A 171 8.21 -13.83 6.09
N MET A 172 8.68 -14.96 5.58
CA MET A 172 8.99 -15.16 4.17
C MET A 172 7.94 -16.09 3.58
N ILE A 173 6.89 -15.51 3.01
CA ILE A 173 5.82 -16.25 2.33
C ILE A 173 6.11 -16.23 0.83
N ARG A 174 5.89 -17.36 0.15
CA ARG A 174 5.86 -17.46 -1.31
C ARG A 174 4.77 -18.43 -1.72
N ASP A 175 3.92 -18.01 -2.65
CA ASP A 175 2.81 -18.81 -3.19
C ASP A 175 1.93 -19.38 -2.07
N GLY A 176 1.60 -18.54 -1.08
CA GLY A 176 0.80 -18.96 0.08
C GLY A 176 1.51 -19.90 1.06
N GLN A 177 2.82 -20.15 0.91
CA GLN A 177 3.59 -21.03 1.81
C GLN A 177 4.65 -20.27 2.60
N ILE A 178 4.68 -20.50 3.92
CA ILE A 178 5.71 -19.96 4.81
C ILE A 178 7.03 -20.71 4.60
N LYS A 179 7.96 -20.07 3.90
CA LYS A 179 9.34 -20.54 3.70
C LYS A 179 10.23 -20.22 4.90
N GLY A 180 9.95 -19.15 5.63
CA GLY A 180 10.67 -18.79 6.86
C GLY A 180 9.85 -17.90 7.79
N MET A 181 10.16 -17.99 9.08
CA MET A 181 9.48 -17.27 10.17
C MET A 181 10.52 -16.92 11.24
N PHE A 182 10.60 -15.64 11.62
CA PHE A 182 11.66 -15.11 12.50
C PHE A 182 11.12 -14.09 13.49
N ASP A 183 11.51 -14.22 14.77
CA ASP A 183 11.07 -13.30 15.82
C ASP A 183 12.13 -12.23 16.08
N THR A 184 11.70 -10.96 16.05
CA THR A 184 12.57 -9.78 16.01
C THR A 184 13.03 -9.29 17.40
N GLY A 185 12.87 -10.12 18.44
CA GLY A 185 13.24 -9.78 19.83
C GLY A 185 14.37 -10.61 20.44
N LEU A 186 14.71 -11.75 19.81
CA LEU A 186 15.72 -12.68 20.30
C LEU A 186 16.59 -13.06 19.09
N THR A 187 17.82 -12.55 19.04
CA THR A 187 18.90 -13.14 18.22
C THR A 187 18.57 -13.44 16.74
N ILE A 188 17.95 -12.48 16.03
CA ILE A 188 17.68 -12.53 14.57
C ILE A 188 18.95 -12.66 13.73
N GLY A 189 20.11 -12.33 14.30
CA GLY A 189 21.36 -12.16 13.58
C GLY A 189 21.91 -13.42 12.90
N ASP A 190 21.40 -14.62 13.21
CA ASP A 190 22.03 -15.87 12.76
C ASP A 190 21.16 -16.78 11.87
N SER A 191 19.82 -16.83 12.00
CA SER A 191 19.00 -17.82 11.25
C SER A 191 18.43 -17.30 9.92
N LEU A 192 17.77 -16.13 9.90
CA LEU A 192 17.43 -15.42 8.65
C LEU A 192 18.70 -15.07 7.87
N LEU A 193 19.76 -14.81 8.63
CA LEU A 193 21.05 -14.50 8.10
C LEU A 193 21.77 -15.72 7.53
N GLN A 194 21.77 -16.90 8.14
CA GLN A 194 22.33 -18.12 7.51
C GLN A 194 21.62 -18.47 6.19
N ALA A 195 20.30 -18.28 6.12
CA ALA A 195 19.53 -18.53 4.89
C ALA A 195 19.91 -17.56 3.75
N VAL A 196 20.27 -16.31 4.07
CA VAL A 196 20.69 -15.29 3.09
C VAL A 196 22.22 -15.28 2.88
N LEU A 197 23.01 -15.68 3.87
CA LEU A 197 24.49 -15.71 3.92
C LEU A 197 25.11 -17.04 3.50
N SER A 198 24.31 -18.02 3.11
CA SER A 198 24.79 -19.15 2.30
C SER A 198 25.53 -18.69 1.01
N GLY A 199 25.55 -17.37 0.73
CA GLY A 199 26.36 -16.69 -0.29
C GLY A 199 27.53 -15.78 0.17
N LYS A 200 28.05 -15.84 1.41
CA LYS A 200 29.20 -15.05 1.96
C LYS A 200 28.89 -13.60 2.41
N ALA A 201 28.89 -13.31 3.71
CA ALA A 201 29.16 -11.96 4.27
C ALA A 201 29.25 -11.92 5.82
N SER A 202 30.15 -11.06 6.33
CA SER A 202 30.60 -10.98 7.74
C SER A 202 29.74 -10.10 8.67
N THR A 203 29.81 -10.40 9.97
CA THR A 203 29.02 -9.87 11.10
C THR A 203 28.94 -8.35 11.25
N HIS A 204 29.90 -7.58 10.74
CA HIS A 204 29.86 -6.10 10.80
C HIS A 204 28.88 -5.43 9.81
N MET A 205 28.51 -6.10 8.70
CA MET A 205 27.44 -5.59 7.81
C MET A 205 26.03 -5.70 8.41
N LYS A 206 25.86 -6.53 9.45
CA LYS A 206 24.55 -6.91 10.04
C LYS A 206 23.85 -5.75 10.77
N SER A 207 24.59 -5.01 11.60
CA SER A 207 24.05 -3.87 12.36
C SER A 207 23.73 -2.67 11.46
N ILE A 208 24.51 -2.52 10.39
CA ILE A 208 24.43 -1.40 9.47
C ILE A 208 23.14 -1.46 8.62
N VAL A 209 22.74 -2.63 8.10
CA VAL A 209 21.56 -2.73 7.22
C VAL A 209 20.23 -2.52 7.96
N ALA A 210 20.08 -3.07 9.17
CA ALA A 210 18.87 -2.88 9.99
C ALA A 210 18.72 -1.42 10.44
N THR A 211 19.82 -0.76 10.81
CA THR A 211 19.84 0.66 11.16
C THR A 211 19.54 1.54 9.94
N ILE A 212 20.11 1.21 8.76
CA ILE A 212 19.84 1.92 7.51
C ILE A 212 18.36 1.86 7.12
N GLN A 213 17.66 0.74 7.32
CA GLN A 213 16.23 0.64 7.01
C GLN A 213 15.36 1.48 7.95
N ARG A 214 15.70 1.54 9.25
CA ARG A 214 15.01 2.40 10.22
C ARG A 214 15.22 3.88 9.92
N GLU A 215 16.46 4.29 9.64
CA GLU A 215 16.79 5.67 9.23
C GLU A 215 16.08 6.06 7.93
N GLN A 216 16.07 5.17 6.93
CA GLN A 216 15.34 5.42 5.68
C GLN A 216 13.82 5.52 5.94
N ASN A 217 13.24 4.70 6.80
CA ASN A 217 11.82 4.79 7.14
C ASN A 217 11.48 6.09 7.89
N GLN A 218 12.32 6.52 8.84
CA GLN A 218 12.17 7.82 9.50
C GLN A 218 12.23 8.97 8.48
N ILE A 219 13.17 8.93 7.54
CA ILE A 219 13.26 9.89 6.44
C ILE A 219 12.00 9.84 5.56
N ILE A 220 11.44 8.66 5.29
CA ILE A 220 10.24 8.53 4.44
C ILE A 220 9.00 9.07 5.15
N ARG A 221 8.82 8.77 6.44
CA ARG A 221 7.62 9.09 7.23
C ARG A 221 7.67 10.40 8.01
N ASN A 222 8.75 11.16 7.93
CA ASN A 222 8.83 12.45 8.63
C ASN A 222 7.77 13.43 8.05
N GLU A 223 6.69 13.65 8.78
CA GLU A 223 5.65 14.65 8.45
C GLU A 223 5.74 15.92 9.31
N LYS A 224 6.56 15.89 10.36
CA LYS A 224 6.68 16.96 11.37
C LYS A 224 7.53 18.13 10.86
N ASP A 225 8.59 17.85 10.10
CA ASP A 225 9.54 18.87 9.65
C ASP A 225 9.16 19.46 8.28
N ARG A 226 9.10 20.79 8.22
CA ARG A 226 8.83 21.53 6.96
C ARG A 226 9.97 21.37 5.93
N TYR A 227 11.19 21.15 6.40
CA TYR A 227 12.39 20.96 5.57
C TYR A 227 13.17 19.76 6.11
N LEU A 228 13.54 18.83 5.21
CA LEU A 228 14.33 17.64 5.55
C LEU A 228 15.59 17.59 4.69
N ILE A 229 16.76 17.55 5.34
CA ILE A 229 18.06 17.42 4.68
C ILE A 229 18.57 16.00 4.91
N VAL A 230 18.82 15.27 3.82
CA VAL A 230 19.32 13.88 3.88
C VAL A 230 20.77 13.84 3.42
N GLN A 231 21.70 13.59 4.34
CA GLN A 231 23.12 13.47 4.08
C GLN A 231 23.57 12.00 4.21
N GLY A 232 24.49 11.55 3.35
CA GLY A 232 25.03 10.19 3.42
C GLY A 232 26.09 9.89 2.35
N ALA A 233 26.89 8.85 2.56
CA ALA A 233 27.98 8.45 1.65
C ALA A 233 27.49 8.03 0.25
N ALA A 234 28.35 8.10 -0.78
CA ALA A 234 28.00 7.64 -2.12
C ALA A 234 27.51 6.18 -2.10
N GLY A 235 26.43 5.86 -2.82
CA GLY A 235 25.82 4.53 -2.81
C GLY A 235 24.86 4.22 -1.64
N SER A 236 24.69 5.12 -0.66
CA SER A 236 23.84 4.89 0.53
C SER A 236 22.32 4.87 0.30
N GLY A 237 21.85 4.82 -0.95
CA GLY A 237 20.42 4.73 -1.26
C GLY A 237 19.60 6.02 -1.10
N LYS A 238 20.22 7.20 -0.91
CA LYS A 238 19.53 8.51 -0.76
C LYS A 238 18.49 8.79 -1.85
N THR A 239 18.83 8.47 -3.09
CA THR A 239 17.96 8.64 -4.25
C THR A 239 16.71 7.75 -4.14
N SER A 240 16.88 6.51 -3.72
CA SER A 240 15.77 5.56 -3.50
C SER A 240 14.90 5.97 -2.31
N ALA A 241 15.51 6.41 -1.20
CA ALA A 241 14.78 6.92 -0.04
C ALA A 241 13.96 8.18 -0.37
N ALA A 242 14.52 9.10 -1.16
CA ALA A 242 13.79 10.28 -1.64
C ALA A 242 12.60 9.91 -2.54
N LEU A 243 12.75 8.92 -3.43
CA LEU A 243 11.66 8.43 -4.27
C LEU A 243 10.54 7.77 -3.44
N GLN A 244 10.92 6.93 -2.47
CA GLN A 244 9.96 6.30 -1.57
C GLN A 244 9.24 7.34 -0.70
N ARG A 245 9.92 8.41 -0.27
CA ARG A 245 9.30 9.55 0.44
C ARG A 245 8.28 10.27 -0.41
N VAL A 246 8.62 10.60 -1.66
CA VAL A 246 7.66 11.24 -2.59
C VAL A 246 6.44 10.34 -2.78
N ALA A 247 6.65 9.03 -2.98
CA ALA A 247 5.56 8.07 -3.09
C ALA A 247 4.69 8.05 -1.82
N PHE A 248 5.32 7.99 -0.64
CA PHE A 248 4.63 8.01 0.66
C PHE A 248 3.81 9.29 0.85
N CYS A 249 4.40 10.48 0.66
CA CYS A 249 3.68 11.75 0.79
C CYS A 249 2.49 11.86 -0.17
N CYS A 250 2.64 11.38 -1.41
CA CYS A 250 1.55 11.39 -2.37
C CYS A 250 0.39 10.45 -1.98
N THR A 251 0.67 9.33 -1.32
CA THR A 251 -0.36 8.35 -0.92
C THR A 251 -0.95 8.61 0.45
N ALA A 252 -0.15 9.05 1.43
CA ALA A 252 -0.55 9.18 2.83
C ALA A 252 -1.21 10.54 3.13
N ILE A 253 -0.73 11.63 2.51
CA ILE A 253 -1.14 13.00 2.84
C ILE A 253 -2.26 13.49 1.91
N GLY A 254 -3.17 12.60 1.50
CA GLY A 254 -4.22 12.82 0.49
C GLY A 254 -5.23 13.96 0.74
N LYS A 255 -5.03 14.83 1.74
CA LYS A 255 -5.90 15.99 2.04
C LYS A 255 -5.18 17.33 2.27
N ARG A 256 -3.85 17.40 2.34
CA ARG A 256 -3.08 18.68 2.39
C ARG A 256 -2.41 19.06 1.07
N CYS A 257 -2.67 18.28 0.02
CA CYS A 257 -2.10 18.46 -1.31
C CYS A 257 -2.85 19.47 -2.18
N VAL A 258 -3.54 20.47 -1.62
CA VAL A 258 -4.18 21.55 -2.42
C VAL A 258 -3.33 22.82 -2.46
N ARG A 259 -2.32 22.97 -1.60
CA ARG A 259 -1.48 24.19 -1.56
C ARG A 259 -0.03 24.02 -1.99
N ILE A 260 0.41 22.81 -2.31
CA ILE A 260 1.83 22.51 -2.63
C ILE A 260 2.00 21.90 -4.04
N THR A 261 0.91 21.51 -4.69
CA THR A 261 0.92 20.74 -5.94
C THR A 261 0.87 21.66 -7.15
N CYS A 262 2.07 21.95 -7.66
CA CYS A 262 2.46 22.00 -9.08
C CYS A 262 3.66 22.96 -9.23
N CYS A 263 3.70 24.06 -8.46
CA CYS A 263 4.74 25.09 -8.57
C CYS A 263 5.95 24.94 -7.61
N SER A 264 5.83 24.23 -6.48
CA SER A 264 6.88 24.23 -5.44
C SER A 264 7.92 23.11 -5.55
N PHE A 265 7.71 22.08 -6.39
CA PHE A 265 8.72 21.07 -6.72
C PHE A 265 9.73 21.59 -7.78
N ARG A 266 10.15 22.86 -7.68
CA ARG A 266 10.98 23.54 -8.71
C ARG A 266 12.46 23.19 -8.69
N ARG A 267 12.97 22.48 -7.67
CA ARG A 267 14.37 22.06 -7.61
C ARG A 267 14.51 20.68 -7.02
N ILE A 268 14.36 19.64 -7.85
CA ILE A 268 15.07 18.40 -7.59
C ILE A 268 16.29 18.34 -8.51
N ARG A 269 17.47 18.57 -7.96
CA ARG A 269 18.74 18.44 -8.69
C ARG A 269 19.31 17.05 -8.41
N SER A 270 19.34 16.21 -9.44
CA SER A 270 20.00 14.91 -9.43
C SER A 270 20.85 14.79 -10.69
N SER A 271 22.06 14.26 -10.56
CA SER A 271 22.96 13.96 -11.68
C SER A 271 22.55 12.71 -12.47
N LEU A 272 21.58 11.91 -11.98
CA LEU A 272 21.05 10.75 -12.70
C LEU A 272 19.85 11.13 -13.57
N ALA A 273 19.99 10.95 -14.89
CA ALA A 273 18.98 11.31 -15.91
C ALA A 273 17.61 10.61 -15.76
N LEU A 274 17.56 9.45 -15.10
CA LEU A 274 16.31 8.70 -14.86
C LEU A 274 15.42 9.31 -13.76
N PHE A 275 16.01 10.13 -12.89
CA PHE A 275 15.36 10.64 -11.70
C PHE A 275 14.21 11.64 -12.01
N PRO A 276 14.36 12.63 -12.91
CA PRO A 276 13.27 13.56 -13.25
C PRO A 276 12.14 12.92 -14.07
N GLN A 277 12.40 11.82 -14.79
CA GLN A 277 11.38 11.09 -15.56
C GLN A 277 10.51 10.24 -14.64
N TYR A 278 11.11 9.53 -13.68
CA TYR A 278 10.37 8.70 -12.73
C TYR A 278 9.51 9.55 -11.78
N CYS A 279 10.05 10.64 -11.24
CA CYS A 279 9.26 11.60 -10.44
C CYS A 279 8.08 12.19 -11.24
N ARG A 280 8.28 12.54 -12.51
CA ARG A 280 7.18 13.02 -13.37
C ARG A 280 6.11 11.96 -13.61
N SER A 281 6.50 10.69 -13.79
CA SER A 281 5.56 9.58 -13.92
C SER A 281 4.75 9.35 -12.64
N LEU A 282 5.42 9.41 -11.48
CA LEU A 282 4.79 9.24 -10.17
C LEU A 282 3.83 10.38 -9.84
N VAL A 283 4.27 11.63 -10.03
CA VAL A 283 3.47 12.84 -9.78
C VAL A 283 2.28 12.91 -10.74
N ARG A 284 2.45 12.56 -12.02
CA ARG A 284 1.31 12.47 -12.96
C ARG A 284 0.28 11.44 -12.51
N LYS A 285 0.70 10.24 -12.06
CA LYS A 285 -0.23 9.22 -11.55
C LYS A 285 -0.97 9.66 -10.29
N CYS A 286 -0.34 10.42 -9.41
CA CYS A 286 -1.00 10.93 -8.20
C CYS A 286 -1.90 12.15 -8.46
N CYS A 287 -1.58 13.00 -9.44
CA CYS A 287 -2.44 14.13 -9.82
C CYS A 287 -3.62 13.74 -10.74
N SER A 288 -3.48 12.69 -11.57
CA SER A 288 -4.56 12.23 -12.46
C SER A 288 -5.72 11.54 -11.73
N ASP A 289 -5.57 11.18 -10.45
CA ASP A 289 -6.67 10.65 -9.64
C ASP A 289 -7.51 11.79 -8.97
N HIS A 290 -7.20 13.07 -9.25
CA HIS A 290 -7.81 14.27 -8.62
C HIS A 290 -8.26 15.40 -9.59
N ILE A 291 -8.44 15.10 -10.89
CA ILE A 291 -9.25 15.90 -11.83
C ILE A 291 -10.37 15.00 -12.33
#